data_AF-A0AAJ1WIK9-F1
#
_entry.id   AF-A0AAJ1WIK9-F1
#
_cell.length_a   1.000
_cell.length_b   1.000
_cell.length_c   1.000
_cell.angle_alpha   90.00
_cell.angle_beta   90.00
_cell.angle_gamma   90.00
#
_symmetry.space_group_name_H-M   'P 1'
#
loop_
_entity.id
_entity.type
_entity.pdbx_description
1 polymer ?
#
loop_
_entity_poly.entity_id
_entity_poly.type
_entity_poly.pdbx_seq_one_letter_code
_entity_poly.pdbx_strand_id
1 'polypeptide(L)'
;MKASKVLYKPFGMALGAAGGALAGAVFRKVWKAIGHDDEAPGATDQERGWREIVLAAALQGAIFAAVKAVVDRSGATTVKRLTGSWPA
;
A
#
# COMPACT_ATOMS: atom_id res chain seq x y z
N MET A 1 -17.99 -16.48 20.85
CA MET A 1 -16.83 -15.88 20.15
C MET A 1 -17.36 -15.07 18.96
N LYS A 2 -17.08 -13.76 18.92
CA LYS A 2 -17.87 -12.76 18.16
C LYS A 2 -17.89 -13.01 16.64
N ALA A 3 -19.10 -13.09 16.08
CA ALA A 3 -19.40 -13.21 14.65
C ALA A 3 -18.86 -12.03 13.79
N SER A 4 -18.37 -10.96 14.42
CA SER A 4 -17.72 -9.83 13.76
C SER A 4 -16.38 -10.17 13.09
N LYS A 5 -15.74 -11.31 13.38
CA LYS A 5 -14.47 -11.71 12.74
C LYS A 5 -14.64 -12.41 11.38
N VAL A 6 -15.82 -12.96 11.06
CA VAL A 6 -16.01 -13.75 9.84
C VAL A 6 -16.37 -12.87 8.64
N LEU A 7 -17.08 -11.76 8.86
CA LEU A 7 -17.42 -10.79 7.79
C LEU A 7 -16.31 -9.75 7.54
N TYR A 8 -15.51 -9.42 8.56
CA TYR A 8 -14.37 -8.50 8.41
C TYR A 8 -13.19 -9.10 7.63
N LYS A 9 -13.05 -10.43 7.63
CA LYS A 9 -11.95 -11.12 6.92
C LYS A 9 -12.00 -10.91 5.40
N PRO A 10 -13.10 -11.20 4.69
CA PRO A 10 -13.17 -10.98 3.25
C PRO A 10 -13.18 -9.49 2.89
N PHE A 11 -13.81 -8.64 3.71
CA PHE A 11 -13.84 -7.19 3.45
C PHE A 11 -12.46 -6.55 3.64
N GLY A 12 -11.74 -6.93 4.70
CA GLY A 12 -10.35 -6.52 4.93
C GLY A 12 -9.39 -7.04 3.87
N MET A 13 -9.63 -8.25 3.35
CA MET A 13 -8.86 -8.81 2.23
C MET A 13 -9.13 -8.08 0.91
N ALA A 14 -10.40 -7.73 0.63
CA ALA A 14 -10.79 -6.95 -0.55
C ALA A 14 -10.23 -5.52 -0.50
N LEU A 15 -10.34 -4.85 0.66
CA LEU A 15 -9.72 -3.54 0.89
C LEU A 15 -8.19 -3.61 0.80
N GLY A 16 -7.59 -4.66 1.35
CA GLY A 16 -6.14 -4.91 1.24
C GLY A 16 -5.70 -5.13 -0.22
N ALA A 17 -6.46 -5.89 -1.00
CA ALA A 17 -6.20 -6.10 -2.42
C ALA A 17 -6.37 -4.82 -3.25
N ALA A 18 -7.44 -4.05 -2.99
CA ALA A 18 -7.66 -2.76 -3.64
C ALA A 18 -6.57 -1.73 -3.28
N GLY A 19 -6.16 -1.69 -2.00
CA GLY A 19 -5.05 -0.86 -1.53
C GLY A 19 -3.71 -1.28 -2.14
N GLY A 20 -3.45 -2.59 -2.27
CA GLY A 20 -2.28 -3.14 -2.95
C GLY A 20 -2.25 -2.80 -4.44
N ALA A 21 -3.40 -2.90 -5.13
CA ALA A 21 -3.52 -2.53 -6.53
C ALA A 21 -3.27 -1.03 -6.76
N LEU A 22 -3.84 -0.17 -5.90
CA LEU A 22 -3.59 1.27 -5.91
C LEU A 22 -2.11 1.59 -5.65
N ALA A 23 -1.50 0.98 -4.64
CA ALA A 23 -0.09 1.16 -4.33
C ALA A 23 0.80 0.74 -5.50
N GLY A 24 0.50 -0.39 -6.15
CA GLY A 24 1.22 -0.85 -7.35
C GLY A 24 1.06 0.08 -8.56
N ALA A 25 -0.10 0.71 -8.74
CA ALA A 25 -0.31 1.71 -9.78
C ALA A 25 0.47 3.01 -9.52
N VAL A 26 0.46 3.50 -8.28
CA VAL A 26 1.24 4.68 -7.88
C VAL A 26 2.74 4.41 -8.02
N PHE A 27 3.21 3.24 -7.59
CA PHE A 27 4.61 2.83 -7.72
C PHE A 27 5.08 2.84 -9.17
N ARG A 28 4.35 2.20 -10.10
CA ARG A 28 4.69 2.23 -11.53
C ARG A 28 4.78 3.64 -12.09
N LYS A 29 3.86 4.52 -11.69
CA LYS A 29 3.87 5.93 -12.13
C LYS A 29 5.06 6.72 -11.59
N VAL A 30 5.42 6.52 -10.31
CA VAL A 30 6.58 7.16 -9.69
C VAL A 30 7.88 6.61 -10.30
N TRP A 31 7.97 5.30 -10.51
CA TRP A 31 9.12 4.63 -11.11
C TRP A 31 9.40 5.13 -12.53
N LYS A 32 8.35 5.22 -13.36
CA LYS A 32 8.43 5.81 -14.69
C LYS A 32 8.86 7.28 -14.65
N ALA A 33 8.39 8.05 -13.67
CA ALA A 33 8.71 9.47 -13.54
C ALA A 33 10.18 9.74 -13.17
N ILE A 34 10.84 8.81 -12.47
CA ILE A 34 12.26 8.93 -12.11
C ILE A 34 13.22 8.43 -13.21
N GLY A 35 12.72 8.18 -14.42
CA GLY A 35 13.54 7.89 -15.61
C GLY A 35 13.99 6.44 -15.74
N HIS A 36 13.36 5.52 -15.01
CA HIS A 36 13.54 4.09 -15.21
C HIS A 36 12.51 3.55 -16.21
N ASP A 37 12.80 2.38 -16.82
CA ASP A 37 11.89 1.67 -17.73
C ASP A 37 10.47 1.49 -17.16
N ASP A 38 9.51 1.19 -18.04
CA ASP A 38 8.08 1.03 -17.71
C ASP A 38 7.81 0.02 -16.58
N GLU A 39 8.71 -0.95 -16.37
CA GLU A 39 8.58 -1.97 -15.33
C GLU A 39 9.74 -1.88 -14.32
N ALA A 40 9.41 -1.79 -13.04
CA ALA A 40 10.40 -1.84 -11.98
C ALA A 40 11.00 -3.24 -11.83
N PRO A 41 12.29 -3.35 -11.46
CA PRO A 41 12.93 -4.64 -11.29
C PRO A 41 12.19 -5.46 -10.23
N GLY A 42 11.82 -6.69 -10.60
CA GLY A 42 11.26 -7.65 -9.66
C GLY A 42 12.32 -8.10 -8.66
N ALA A 43 11.88 -8.51 -7.46
CA ALA A 43 12.78 -9.02 -6.42
C ALA A 43 13.58 -10.27 -6.86
N THR A 44 13.13 -10.94 -7.92
CA THR A 44 13.74 -12.15 -8.50
C THR A 44 14.35 -11.90 -9.87
N ASP A 45 14.50 -10.64 -10.28
CA ASP A 45 15.06 -10.30 -11.59
C ASP A 45 16.57 -10.59 -11.60
N GLN A 46 17.00 -11.54 -12.44
CA GLN A 46 18.36 -12.06 -12.47
C GLN A 46 19.33 -11.14 -13.23
N GLU A 47 18.82 -10.31 -14.14
CA GLU A 47 19.63 -9.40 -14.97
C GLU A 47 19.90 -8.06 -14.27
N ARG A 48 19.15 -7.75 -13.21
CA ARG A 48 19.25 -6.51 -12.45
C ARG A 48 20.19 -6.66 -11.26
N GLY A 49 20.99 -5.63 -11.01
CA GLY A 49 21.90 -5.61 -9.86
C GLY A 49 21.17 -5.48 -8.53
N TRP A 50 21.74 -6.06 -7.46
CA TRP A 50 21.23 -5.97 -6.09
C TRP A 50 20.89 -4.53 -5.64
N ARG A 51 21.68 -3.54 -6.06
CA ARG A 51 21.44 -2.13 -5.72
C ARG A 51 20.13 -1.62 -6.30
N GLU A 52 19.81 -2.00 -7.53
CA GLU A 52 18.59 -1.56 -8.22
C GLU A 52 17.34 -2.24 -7.65
N ILE A 53 17.45 -3.55 -7.35
CA ILE A 53 16.38 -4.33 -6.70
C ILE A 53 16.06 -3.76 -5.31
N VAL A 54 17.07 -3.49 -4.48
CA VAL A 54 16.86 -2.95 -3.14
C VAL A 54 16.27 -1.54 -3.17
N LEU A 55 16.72 -0.68 -4.10
CA LEU A 55 16.15 0.66 -4.28
C LEU A 55 14.68 0.60 -4.73
N ALA A 56 14.35 -0.27 -5.68
CA ALA A 56 12.98 -0.48 -6.11
C ALA A 56 12.09 -0.99 -4.98
N ALA A 57 12.56 -1.98 -4.22
CA ALA A 57 11.83 -2.51 -3.06
C ALA A 57 11.63 -1.45 -1.97
N ALA A 58 12.63 -0.63 -1.70
CA ALA A 58 12.54 0.48 -0.74
C ALA A 58 11.51 1.51 -1.18
N LEU A 59 11.52 1.90 -2.47
CA LEU A 59 10.53 2.84 -3.00
C LEU A 59 9.10 2.28 -2.94
N GLN A 60 8.93 1.01 -3.32
CA GLN A 60 7.64 0.34 -3.22
C GLN A 60 7.13 0.31 -1.77
N GLY A 61 8.01 -0.02 -0.82
CA GLY A 61 7.69 0.01 0.62
C GLY A 61 7.31 1.40 1.12
N ALA A 62 8.03 2.44 0.68
CA ALA A 62 7.73 3.83 1.04
C ALA A 62 6.35 4.28 0.53
N ILE A 63 6.01 3.93 -0.72
CA ILE A 63 4.71 4.25 -1.32
C ILE A 63 3.59 3.51 -0.59
N PHE A 64 3.78 2.22 -0.29
CA PHE A 64 2.81 1.45 0.47
C PHE A 64 2.56 2.05 1.87
N ALA A 65 3.63 2.43 2.58
CA ALA A 65 3.53 3.07 3.89
C ALA A 65 2.80 4.42 3.81
N ALA A 66 3.05 5.22 2.77
CA ALA A 66 2.37 6.49 2.54
C ALA A 66 0.87 6.30 2.29
N VAL A 67 0.49 5.37 1.39
CA VAL A 67 -0.92 5.05 1.11
C VAL A 67 -1.62 4.57 2.39
N LYS A 68 -0.97 3.67 3.14
CA LYS A 68 -1.49 3.19 4.42
C LYS A 68 -1.71 4.33 5.41
N ALA A 69 -0.73 5.23 5.59
CA ALA A 69 -0.86 6.36 6.49
C ALA A 69 -2.03 7.28 6.11
N VAL A 70 -2.23 7.52 4.81
CA VAL A 70 -3.38 8.29 4.31
C VAL A 70 -4.69 7.58 4.64
N VAL A 71 -4.80 6.28 4.38
CA VAL A 71 -6.01 5.49 4.69
C VAL A 71 -6.29 5.48 6.19
N ASP A 72 -5.29 5.21 7.02
CA ASP A 72 -5.41 5.15 8.48
C ASP A 72 -5.84 6.52 9.04
N ARG A 73 -5.26 7.62 8.54
CA ARG A 73 -5.63 8.99 8.93
C ARG A 73 -7.05 9.34 8.47
N SER A 74 -7.43 8.93 7.28
CA SER A 74 -8.78 9.15 6.71
C SER A 74 -9.84 8.40 7.51
N GLY A 75 -9.54 7.14 7.84
CA GLY A 75 -10.37 6.30 8.71
C GLY A 75 -10.53 6.92 10.09
N ALA A 76 -9.43 7.30 10.73
CA ALA A 76 -9.46 7.92 12.06
C ALA A 76 -10.25 9.24 12.08
N THR A 77 -10.12 10.06 11.04
CA THR A 77 -10.87 11.30 10.90
C THR A 77 -12.36 11.04 10.68
N THR A 78 -12.71 10.02 9.89
CA THR A 78 -14.10 9.64 9.63
C THR A 78 -14.76 9.09 10.89
N VAL A 79 -14.06 8.21 11.63
CA VAL A 79 -14.54 7.72 12.93
C VAL A 79 -14.76 8.89 13.89
N LYS A 80 -13.78 9.80 14.03
CA LYS A 80 -13.95 10.99 14.87
C LYS A 80 -15.16 11.83 14.46
N ARG A 81 -15.42 12.00 13.16
CA ARG A 81 -16.58 12.75 12.67
C ARG A 81 -17.91 12.05 12.98
N LEU A 82 -17.94 10.72 12.96
CA LEU A 82 -19.16 9.94 13.18
C LEU A 82 -19.44 9.68 14.66
N THR A 83 -18.41 9.42 15.46
CA THR A 83 -18.54 9.03 16.88
C THR A 83 -18.15 10.13 17.85
N GLY A 84 -17.55 11.24 17.38
CA GLY A 84 -17.04 12.32 18.22
C GLY A 84 -15.73 11.99 18.96
N SER A 85 -15.33 10.72 19.01
CA SER A 85 -14.14 10.23 19.70
C SER A 85 -13.04 9.81 18.73
N TRP A 86 -11.78 10.04 19.12
CA TRP A 86 -10.65 9.56 18.33
C TRP A 86 -10.49 8.04 18.53
N PRO A 87 -10.34 7.24 17.46
CA PRO A 87 -10.03 5.82 17.60
C PRO A 87 -8.59 5.66 18.12
N ALA A 88 -8.45 5.07 19.31
CA ALA A 88 -7.19 4.69 19.94
C ALA A 88 -6.81 3.24 19.59
#